data_AF-A0A7C3IUY9-F1
#
_entry.id   AF-A0A7C3IUY9-F1
#
_cell.length_a   1.000
_cell.length_b   1.000
_cell.length_c   1.000
_cell.angle_alpha   90.00
_cell.angle_beta   90.00
_cell.angle_gamma   90.00
#
_symmetry.space_group_name_H-M   'P 1'
#
loop_
_entity.id
_entity.type
_entity.pdbx_description
1 polymer ?
#
loop_
_entity_poly.entity_id
_entity_poly.type
_entity_poly.pdbx_seq_one_letter_code
_entity_poly.pdbx_strand_id
1 'polypeptide(L)'
;MAEPGGLFDAMHRKEPAEPQTRERGGFDRATWLALGLGGALAGLCLAVPKLRFALSYLTILIHELGHAAVGWLFGYPSIPAFDFTYGGGITTAQARSRLLLGVAYGLFAALAAASGKDRRKFVATLVGLGLFIACAHTRAHQAIILFMGHGAELVMAGVFLYRAMSGSTVVHEVERSLYAMCGFFIVMSDIAFAYRLWASPAERAAYGAAKGGGHWMDFSQLARQLGLSLPTVALLFLLCCLAPGALSVVAHHGFGRRV
;
A
#
# COMPACT_ATOMS: atom_id res chain seq x y z
N MET A 1 36.65 -40.63 27.44
CA MET A 1 36.67 -39.66 26.34
C MET A 1 35.52 -38.70 26.55
N ALA A 2 35.81 -37.44 26.89
CA ALA A 2 34.81 -36.41 27.15
C ALA A 2 34.49 -35.68 25.83
N GLU A 3 33.20 -35.54 25.50
CA GLU A 3 32.79 -34.87 24.27
C GLU A 3 32.99 -33.34 24.35
N PRO A 4 33.63 -32.70 23.35
CA PRO A 4 33.95 -31.27 23.35
C PRO A 4 32.77 -30.38 22.92
N GLY A 5 31.52 -30.72 23.26
CA GLY A 5 30.31 -30.07 22.74
C GLY A 5 29.69 -28.94 23.60
N GLY A 6 30.24 -28.61 24.77
CA GLY A 6 29.50 -27.85 25.79
C GLY A 6 29.52 -26.32 25.72
N LEU A 7 30.48 -25.69 25.03
CA LEU A 7 30.70 -24.23 25.18
C LEU A 7 29.97 -23.38 24.13
N PHE A 8 29.81 -23.88 22.90
CA PHE A 8 29.11 -23.14 21.84
C PHE A 8 27.58 -23.16 21.99
N ASP A 9 27.02 -24.19 22.62
CA ASP A 9 25.58 -24.31 22.86
C ASP A 9 25.04 -23.35 23.94
N ALA A 10 25.93 -22.84 24.81
CA ALA A 10 25.55 -21.92 25.87
C ALA A 10 25.41 -20.46 25.38
N MET A 11 26.11 -20.05 24.31
CA MET A 11 26.07 -18.67 23.81
C MET A 11 24.85 -18.35 22.93
N HIS A 12 24.06 -19.35 22.54
CA HIS A 12 22.86 -19.17 21.69
C HIS A 12 21.53 -19.40 22.42
N ARG A 13 21.53 -19.60 23.74
CA ARG A 13 20.28 -19.51 24.52
C ARG A 13 19.84 -18.06 24.60
N LYS A 14 19.07 -17.65 23.59
CA LYS A 14 18.23 -16.45 23.64
C LYS A 14 17.35 -16.60 24.88
N GLU A 15 17.61 -15.80 25.91
CA GLU A 15 16.73 -15.77 27.09
C GLU A 15 15.28 -15.60 26.58
N PRO A 16 14.34 -16.44 27.05
CA PRO A 16 12.95 -16.28 26.67
C PRO A 16 12.51 -14.89 27.12
N ALA A 17 12.20 -14.03 26.15
CA ALA A 17 11.81 -12.65 26.41
C ALA A 17 10.67 -12.66 27.44
N GLU A 18 10.89 -11.99 28.57
CA GLU A 18 9.86 -11.83 29.59
C GLU A 18 8.58 -11.33 28.92
N PRO A 19 7.42 -11.94 29.23
CA PRO A 19 6.15 -11.52 28.65
C PRO A 19 5.85 -10.11 29.13
N GLN A 20 6.14 -9.13 28.26
CA GLN A 20 5.79 -7.74 28.50
C GLN A 20 4.28 -7.65 28.65
N THR A 21 3.83 -7.48 29.88
CA THR A 21 2.46 -7.12 30.23
C THR A 21 2.18 -5.74 29.64
N ARG A 22 1.73 -5.71 28.38
CA ARG A 22 1.37 -4.46 27.68
C ARG A 22 0.23 -3.78 28.45
N GLU A 23 0.58 -2.76 29.22
CA GLU A 23 -0.39 -1.85 29.80
C GLU A 23 -1.27 -1.22 28.71
N ARG A 24 -2.53 -0.98 29.07
CA ARG A 24 -3.61 -0.64 28.16
C ARG A 24 -3.43 0.76 27.56
N GLY A 25 -3.43 0.82 26.23
CA GLY A 25 -4.28 1.75 25.47
C GLY A 25 -3.63 2.93 24.74
N GLY A 26 -2.37 3.27 25.01
CA GLY A 26 -1.69 4.41 24.40
C GLY A 26 -0.43 4.04 23.62
N PHE A 27 -0.01 4.93 22.72
CA PHE A 27 1.34 4.86 22.14
C PHE A 27 2.38 5.17 23.20
N ASP A 28 3.37 4.29 23.35
CA ASP A 28 4.52 4.52 24.22
C ASP A 28 5.41 5.66 23.69
N ARG A 29 6.33 6.14 24.53
CA ARG A 29 7.27 7.19 24.15
C ARG A 29 8.12 6.79 22.93
N ALA A 30 8.51 5.52 22.85
CA ALA A 30 9.31 5.00 21.73
C ALA A 30 8.54 5.09 20.39
N THR A 31 7.23 4.80 20.39
CA THR A 31 6.37 4.93 19.22
C THR A 31 6.29 6.39 18.76
N TRP A 32 6.04 7.31 19.69
CA TRP A 32 5.99 8.74 19.35
C TRP A 32 7.32 9.25 18.81
N LEU A 33 8.44 8.83 19.40
CA LEU A 33 9.77 9.17 18.91
C LEU A 33 10.01 8.62 17.50
N ALA A 34 9.65 7.36 17.23
CA ALA A 34 9.80 6.75 15.92
C ALA A 34 8.95 7.46 14.85
N LEU A 35 7.68 7.76 15.17
CA LEU A 35 6.79 8.50 14.28
C LEU A 35 7.29 9.93 14.04
N GLY A 36 7.69 10.64 15.10
CA GLY A 36 8.19 12.00 15.01
C GLY A 36 9.48 12.10 14.19
N LEU A 37 10.45 11.21 14.46
CA LEU A 37 11.70 11.15 13.71
C LEU A 37 11.45 10.77 12.24
N GLY A 38 10.63 9.74 12.00
CA GLY A 38 10.27 9.32 10.65
C GLY A 38 9.56 10.43 9.86
N GLY A 39 8.62 11.14 10.49
CA GLY A 39 7.93 12.28 9.89
C GLY A 39 8.87 13.43 9.55
N ALA A 40 9.80 13.77 10.45
CA ALA A 40 10.82 14.78 10.20
C ALA A 40 11.74 14.41 9.03
N LEU A 41 12.17 13.14 8.96
CA LEU A 41 12.97 12.62 7.84
C LEU A 41 12.19 12.65 6.52
N ALA A 42 10.90 12.25 6.53
CA ALA A 42 10.05 12.34 5.35
C ALA A 42 9.92 13.78 4.84
N GLY A 43 9.71 14.74 5.76
CA GLY A 43 9.69 16.16 5.44
C GLY A 43 10.99 16.66 4.82
N LEU A 44 12.14 16.26 5.38
CA LEU A 44 13.46 16.57 4.81
C LEU A 44 13.61 16.01 3.39
N CYS A 45 13.22 14.74 3.19
CA CYS A 45 13.27 14.10 1.88
C CYS A 45 12.40 14.81 0.85
N LEU A 46 11.22 15.30 1.24
CA LEU A 46 10.33 16.05 0.35
C LEU A 46 10.86 17.47 0.04
N ALA A 47 11.51 18.10 1.00
CA ALA A 47 12.05 19.45 0.87
C ALA A 47 13.29 19.49 -0.05
N VAL A 48 14.11 18.43 -0.05
CA VAL A 48 15.34 18.36 -0.85
C VAL A 48 15.06 17.68 -2.20
N PRO A 49 15.12 18.39 -3.34
CA PRO A 49 14.69 17.86 -4.64
C PRO A 49 15.36 16.54 -5.04
N LYS A 50 16.67 16.39 -4.76
CA LYS A 50 17.43 15.17 -5.07
C LYS A 50 16.95 13.96 -4.26
N LEU A 51 16.65 14.16 -2.97
CA LEU A 51 16.13 13.08 -2.11
C LEU A 51 14.70 12.71 -2.51
N ARG A 52 13.85 13.71 -2.77
CA ARG A 52 12.50 13.51 -3.30
C ARG A 52 12.52 12.71 -4.59
N PHE A 53 13.40 13.06 -5.52
CA PHE A 53 13.57 12.34 -6.78
C PHE A 53 14.03 10.89 -6.53
N ALA A 54 15.05 10.66 -5.71
CA ALA A 54 15.53 9.32 -5.42
C ALA A 54 14.45 8.44 -4.78
N LEU A 55 13.72 8.95 -3.78
CA LEU A 55 12.65 8.21 -3.12
C LEU A 55 11.37 8.11 -3.96
N SER A 56 11.18 8.94 -4.99
CA SER A 56 10.03 8.80 -5.91
C SER A 56 10.02 7.47 -6.65
N TYR A 57 11.18 6.82 -6.82
CA TYR A 57 11.23 5.46 -7.39
C TYR A 57 10.57 4.42 -6.49
N LEU A 58 10.56 4.62 -5.17
CA LEU A 58 9.80 3.77 -4.25
C LEU A 58 8.30 3.90 -4.51
N THR A 59 7.79 5.13 -4.61
CA THR A 59 6.36 5.37 -4.90
C THR A 59 5.99 4.82 -6.27
N ILE A 60 6.79 5.10 -7.30
CA ILE A 60 6.57 4.58 -8.67
C ILE A 60 6.56 3.04 -8.69
N LEU A 61 7.51 2.39 -8.01
CA LEU A 61 7.54 0.93 -7.96
C LEU A 61 6.26 0.36 -7.34
N ILE A 62 5.82 0.92 -6.21
CA ILE A 62 4.60 0.49 -5.52
C ILE A 62 3.37 0.77 -6.40
N HIS A 63 3.35 1.91 -7.08
CA HIS A 63 2.30 2.32 -7.99
C HIS A 63 2.10 1.31 -9.12
N GLU A 64 3.17 1.03 -9.87
CA GLU A 64 3.09 0.10 -11.00
C GLU A 64 2.80 -1.32 -10.53
N LEU A 65 3.34 -1.73 -9.37
CA LEU A 65 3.01 -3.02 -8.76
C LEU A 65 1.52 -3.11 -8.39
N GLY A 66 0.90 -2.01 -7.97
CA GLY A 66 -0.53 -1.91 -7.69
C GLY A 66 -1.39 -2.19 -8.93
N HIS A 67 -1.11 -1.50 -10.03
CA HIS A 67 -1.75 -1.78 -11.32
C HIS A 67 -1.55 -3.24 -11.74
N ALA A 68 -0.32 -3.73 -11.65
CA ALA A 68 0.00 -5.08 -12.08
C ALA A 68 -0.72 -6.14 -11.25
N ALA A 69 -0.61 -6.08 -9.93
CA ALA A 69 -1.21 -7.07 -9.02
C ALA A 69 -2.73 -7.16 -9.20
N VAL A 70 -3.40 -6.01 -9.29
CA VAL A 70 -4.85 -5.97 -9.48
C VAL A 70 -5.26 -6.30 -10.91
N GLY A 71 -4.43 -5.96 -11.89
CA GLY A 71 -4.55 -6.45 -13.26
C GLY A 71 -4.59 -7.97 -13.30
N TRP A 72 -3.60 -8.64 -12.69
CA TRP A 72 -3.55 -10.10 -12.59
C TRP A 72 -4.78 -10.69 -11.90
N LEU A 73 -5.24 -10.07 -10.80
CA LEU A 73 -6.44 -10.49 -10.09
C LEU A 73 -7.70 -10.49 -10.98
N PHE A 74 -7.84 -9.50 -11.87
CA PHE A 74 -8.95 -9.44 -12.85
C PHE A 74 -8.68 -10.19 -14.16
N GLY A 75 -7.53 -10.85 -14.25
CA GLY A 75 -7.12 -11.69 -15.37
C GLY A 75 -6.40 -10.94 -16.49
N TYR A 76 -5.82 -9.78 -16.24
CA TYR A 76 -4.96 -9.04 -17.17
C TYR A 76 -3.50 -9.27 -16.79
N PRO A 77 -2.77 -10.20 -17.45
CA PRO A 77 -1.34 -10.35 -17.21
C PRO A 77 -0.66 -9.01 -17.47
N SER A 78 0.00 -8.49 -16.44
CA SER A 78 0.53 -7.14 -16.43
C SER A 78 1.97 -7.14 -15.92
N ILE A 79 2.82 -6.35 -16.57
CA ILE A 79 4.25 -6.23 -16.22
C ILE A 79 4.53 -4.77 -15.86
N PRO A 80 4.90 -4.48 -14.59
CA PRO A 80 5.29 -3.15 -14.17
C PRO A 80 6.73 -2.86 -14.64
N ALA A 81 6.99 -1.63 -15.07
CA ALA A 81 8.29 -1.17 -15.52
C ALA A 81 8.50 0.32 -15.22
N PHE A 82 9.75 0.77 -15.20
CA PHE A 82 10.08 2.18 -15.19
C PHE A 82 10.09 2.73 -16.62
N ASP A 83 9.49 3.90 -16.81
CA ASP A 83 9.54 4.62 -18.08
C ASP A 83 10.73 5.59 -18.06
N PHE A 84 11.84 5.16 -18.67
CA PHE A 84 13.03 6.01 -18.78
C PHE A 84 12.94 7.06 -19.89
N THR A 85 11.91 7.00 -20.74
CA THR A 85 11.73 7.95 -21.85
C THR A 85 11.06 9.23 -21.35
N TYR A 86 9.95 9.09 -20.63
CA TYR A 86 9.19 10.21 -20.08
C TYR A 86 9.39 10.43 -18.58
N GLY A 87 10.11 9.52 -17.92
CA GLY A 87 10.17 9.46 -16.47
C GLY A 87 8.91 8.82 -15.87
N GLY A 88 9.03 8.28 -14.65
CA GLY A 88 7.92 7.63 -13.96
C GLY A 88 7.86 6.13 -14.21
N GLY A 89 6.64 5.58 -14.16
CA GLY A 89 6.37 4.16 -14.36
C GLY A 89 5.38 3.91 -15.50
N ILE A 90 5.35 2.67 -15.95
CA ILE A 90 4.37 2.14 -16.89
C ILE A 90 4.07 0.68 -16.56
N THR A 91 2.78 0.34 -16.58
CA THR A 91 2.32 -1.04 -16.50
C THR A 91 1.74 -1.46 -17.85
N THR A 92 2.37 -2.44 -18.48
CA THR A 92 1.87 -2.99 -19.75
C THR A 92 0.95 -4.17 -19.46
N ALA A 93 -0.33 -4.01 -19.77
CA ALA A 93 -1.34 -5.06 -19.62
C ALA A 93 -1.57 -5.80 -20.95
N GLN A 94 -1.67 -7.12 -20.87
CA GLN A 94 -2.01 -8.01 -21.98
C GLN A 94 -3.52 -8.26 -22.06
N ALA A 95 -3.94 -9.00 -23.09
CA ALA A 95 -5.33 -9.41 -23.23
C ALA A 95 -5.80 -10.23 -22.02
N ARG A 96 -7.09 -10.09 -21.69
CA ARG A 96 -7.69 -10.75 -20.53
C ARG A 96 -7.65 -12.28 -20.68
N SER A 97 -7.02 -12.95 -19.75
CA SER A 97 -6.89 -14.40 -19.65
C SER A 97 -8.01 -15.01 -18.79
N ARG A 98 -8.80 -15.90 -19.39
CA ARG A 98 -9.83 -16.68 -18.67
C ARG A 98 -9.21 -17.62 -17.64
N LEU A 99 -7.98 -18.10 -17.88
CA LEU A 99 -7.26 -18.97 -16.95
C LEU A 99 -6.95 -18.21 -15.65
N LEU A 100 -6.40 -17.00 -15.74
CA LEU A 100 -6.10 -16.19 -14.55
C LEU A 100 -7.37 -15.85 -13.76
N LEU A 101 -8.46 -15.54 -14.45
CA LEU A 101 -9.75 -15.32 -13.80
C LEU A 101 -10.26 -16.59 -13.10
N GLY A 102 -10.07 -17.76 -13.71
CA GLY A 102 -10.35 -19.06 -13.09
C GLY A 102 -9.50 -19.31 -11.85
N VAL A 103 -8.22 -18.93 -11.86
CA VAL A 103 -7.35 -18.98 -10.68
C VAL A 103 -7.87 -18.08 -9.56
N ALA A 104 -8.28 -16.85 -9.87
CA ALA A 104 -8.87 -15.95 -8.88
C ALA A 104 -10.14 -16.56 -8.23
N TYR A 105 -11.02 -17.16 -9.03
CA TYR A 105 -12.17 -17.90 -8.50
C TYR A 105 -11.76 -19.11 -7.65
N GLY A 106 -10.76 -19.85 -8.09
CA GLY A 106 -10.17 -20.96 -7.34
C GLY A 106 -9.64 -20.53 -5.97
N LEU A 107 -9.01 -19.35 -5.88
CA LEU A 107 -8.55 -18.79 -4.61
C LEU A 107 -9.71 -18.48 -3.65
N PHE A 108 -10.81 -17.88 -4.13
CA PHE A 108 -12.00 -17.68 -3.30
C PHE A 108 -12.62 -19.01 -2.83
N ALA A 109 -12.68 -20.02 -3.70
CA ALA A 109 -13.15 -21.35 -3.34
C ALA A 109 -12.25 -22.00 -2.28
N ALA A 110 -10.93 -21.88 -2.42
CA ALA A 110 -9.96 -22.37 -1.44
C ALA A 110 -10.08 -21.65 -0.09
N LEU A 111 -10.26 -20.32 -0.07
CA LEU A 111 -10.49 -19.54 1.14
C LEU A 111 -11.81 -19.92 1.83
N ALA A 112 -12.86 -20.19 1.05
CA ALA A 112 -14.15 -20.65 1.57
C ALA A 112 -14.02 -22.02 2.22
N ALA A 113 -13.30 -22.96 1.59
CA ALA A 113 -12.99 -24.27 2.17
C ALA A 113 -12.11 -24.16 3.43
N ALA A 114 -11.08 -23.31 3.39
CA ALA A 114 -10.16 -23.08 4.52
C ALA A 114 -10.81 -22.36 5.71
N SER A 115 -11.97 -21.71 5.52
CA SER A 115 -12.72 -21.07 6.61
C SER A 115 -13.25 -22.09 7.63
N GLY A 116 -13.38 -23.37 7.26
CA GLY A 116 -13.84 -24.43 8.15
C GLY A 116 -15.18 -24.07 8.80
N LYS A 117 -15.24 -24.14 10.15
CA LYS A 117 -16.45 -23.78 10.93
C LYS A 117 -16.51 -22.30 11.32
N ASP A 118 -15.51 -21.48 10.96
CA ASP A 118 -15.52 -20.05 11.28
C ASP A 118 -16.47 -19.29 10.33
N ARG A 119 -17.72 -19.15 10.78
CA ARG A 119 -18.78 -18.47 10.03
C ARG A 119 -18.38 -17.06 9.60
N ARG A 120 -17.58 -16.34 10.39
CA ARG A 120 -17.20 -14.95 10.05
C ARG A 120 -16.26 -14.91 8.86
N LYS A 121 -15.24 -15.78 8.84
CA LYS A 121 -14.32 -15.92 7.69
C LYS A 121 -15.04 -16.37 6.43
N PHE A 122 -15.95 -17.34 6.58
CA PHE A 122 -16.74 -17.83 5.46
C PHE A 122 -17.63 -16.74 4.86
N VAL A 123 -18.40 -16.03 5.69
CA VAL A 123 -19.24 -14.92 5.23
C VAL A 123 -18.41 -13.80 4.60
N ALA A 124 -17.28 -13.43 5.22
CA ALA A 124 -16.38 -12.43 4.64
C ALA A 124 -15.85 -12.86 3.26
N THR A 125 -15.51 -14.15 3.10
CA THR A 125 -15.07 -14.71 1.81
C THR A 125 -16.17 -14.65 0.77
N LEU A 126 -17.41 -15.01 1.12
CA LEU A 126 -18.55 -14.95 0.20
C LEU A 126 -18.90 -13.51 -0.21
N VAL A 127 -18.86 -12.56 0.72
CA VAL A 127 -19.04 -11.14 0.41
C VAL A 127 -17.94 -10.67 -0.52
N GLY A 128 -16.68 -11.02 -0.24
CA GLY A 128 -15.53 -10.70 -1.10
C GLY A 128 -15.69 -11.28 -2.51
N LEU A 129 -16.11 -12.54 -2.62
CA LEU A 129 -16.39 -13.19 -3.90
C LEU A 129 -17.52 -12.48 -4.65
N GLY A 130 -18.62 -12.14 -3.97
CA GLY A 130 -19.74 -11.41 -4.57
C GLY A 130 -19.32 -10.05 -5.14
N LEU A 131 -18.55 -9.28 -4.37
CA LEU A 131 -17.97 -8.00 -4.82
C LEU A 131 -17.01 -8.20 -6.00
N PHE A 132 -16.15 -9.23 -5.92
CA PHE A 132 -15.24 -9.56 -7.01
C PHE A 132 -15.99 -9.89 -8.30
N ILE A 133 -17.03 -10.73 -8.26
CA ILE A 133 -17.87 -11.06 -9.42
C ILE A 133 -18.51 -9.80 -9.99
N ALA A 134 -19.12 -8.97 -9.14
CA ALA A 134 -19.76 -7.73 -9.56
C ALA A 134 -18.80 -6.78 -10.29
N CYS A 135 -17.55 -6.67 -9.81
CA CYS A 135 -16.52 -5.86 -10.44
C CYS A 135 -15.92 -6.51 -11.70
N ALA A 136 -15.62 -7.81 -11.65
CA ALA A 136 -14.93 -8.55 -12.70
C ALA A 136 -15.75 -8.65 -13.99
N HIS A 137 -17.07 -8.60 -13.90
CA HIS A 137 -17.99 -8.71 -15.05
C HIS A 137 -18.59 -7.38 -15.52
N THR A 138 -18.20 -6.26 -14.93
CA THR A 138 -18.60 -4.90 -15.36
C THR A 138 -17.37 -4.08 -15.75
N ARG A 139 -17.52 -2.85 -16.24
CA ARG A 139 -16.36 -1.96 -16.49
C ARG A 139 -15.67 -1.49 -15.20
N ALA A 140 -16.25 -1.76 -14.03
CA ALA A 140 -15.70 -1.35 -12.75
C ALA A 140 -14.29 -1.90 -12.49
N HIS A 141 -13.97 -3.13 -12.94
CA HIS A 141 -12.61 -3.65 -12.79
C HIS A 141 -11.53 -2.78 -13.44
N GLN A 142 -11.83 -2.12 -14.57
CA GLN A 142 -10.86 -1.24 -15.23
C GLN A 142 -10.59 0.01 -14.39
N ALA A 143 -11.64 0.61 -13.83
CA ALA A 143 -11.52 1.71 -12.91
C ALA A 143 -10.77 1.29 -11.63
N ILE A 144 -11.03 0.09 -11.12
CA ILE A 144 -10.29 -0.44 -9.96
C ILE A 144 -8.80 -0.63 -10.30
N ILE A 145 -8.47 -1.24 -11.45
CA ILE A 145 -7.07 -1.41 -11.87
C ILE A 145 -6.36 -0.05 -11.98
N LEU A 146 -7.00 0.95 -12.61
CA LEU A 146 -6.44 2.31 -12.72
C LEU A 146 -6.29 3.00 -11.37
N PHE A 147 -7.26 2.85 -10.47
CA PHE A 147 -7.16 3.41 -9.13
C PHE A 147 -6.05 2.77 -8.32
N MET A 148 -5.80 1.48 -8.53
CA MET A 148 -4.93 0.68 -7.66
C MET A 148 -3.44 0.97 -7.82
N GLY A 149 -3.00 1.81 -8.77
CA GLY A 149 -1.67 2.41 -8.71
C GLY A 149 -1.51 3.24 -7.44
N HIS A 150 -2.24 4.34 -7.37
CA HIS A 150 -2.34 5.17 -6.16
C HIS A 150 -2.95 4.44 -4.96
N GLY A 151 -3.88 3.50 -5.18
CA GLY A 151 -4.45 2.67 -4.12
C GLY A 151 -3.41 1.81 -3.42
N ALA A 152 -2.44 1.24 -4.16
CA ALA A 152 -1.36 0.45 -3.58
C ALA A 152 -0.37 1.31 -2.79
N GLU A 153 -0.11 2.55 -3.23
CA GLU A 153 0.67 3.54 -2.46
C GLU A 153 0.05 3.74 -1.07
N LEU A 154 -1.26 3.99 -0.99
CA LEU A 154 -1.98 4.15 0.28
C LEU A 154 -1.93 2.89 1.15
N VAL A 155 -2.14 1.71 0.57
CA VAL A 155 -2.08 0.43 1.30
C VAL A 155 -0.67 0.21 1.89
N MET A 156 0.37 0.40 1.09
CA MET A 156 1.76 0.23 1.53
C MET A 156 2.16 1.27 2.57
N ALA A 157 1.72 2.52 2.43
CA ALA A 157 1.93 3.52 3.46
C ALA A 157 1.26 3.13 4.78
N GLY A 158 0.05 2.58 4.73
CA GLY A 158 -0.65 2.04 5.90
C GLY A 158 0.14 0.91 6.56
N VAL A 159 0.65 -0.04 5.78
CA VAL A 159 1.51 -1.12 6.29
C VAL A 159 2.76 -0.56 6.98
N PHE A 160 3.46 0.39 6.37
CA PHE A 160 4.63 1.00 6.97
C PHE A 160 4.31 1.76 8.26
N LEU A 161 3.27 2.59 8.28
CA LEU A 161 2.83 3.29 9.50
C LEU A 161 2.40 2.31 10.59
N TYR A 162 1.71 1.22 10.25
CA TYR A 162 1.33 0.18 11.20
C TYR A 162 2.57 -0.51 11.81
N ARG A 163 3.58 -0.83 11.00
CA ARG A 163 4.84 -1.43 11.49
C ARG A 163 5.60 -0.48 12.41
N ALA A 164 5.66 0.80 12.06
CA ALA A 164 6.26 1.83 12.91
C ALA A 164 5.57 1.92 14.28
N MET A 165 4.23 1.91 14.29
CA MET A 165 3.42 2.01 15.51
C MET A 165 3.43 0.75 16.36
N SER A 166 3.21 -0.41 15.76
CA SER A 166 3.08 -1.69 16.48
C SER A 166 4.42 -2.31 16.89
N GLY A 167 5.51 -1.94 16.21
CA GLY A 167 6.78 -2.65 16.31
C GLY A 167 6.71 -4.08 15.76
N SER A 168 5.63 -4.46 15.06
CA SER A 168 5.44 -5.84 14.62
C SER A 168 6.52 -6.24 13.62
N THR A 169 7.19 -7.37 13.86
CA THR A 169 8.23 -7.95 12.98
C THR A 169 9.38 -6.97 12.67
N VAL A 170 9.66 -6.07 13.60
CA VAL A 170 10.84 -5.19 13.57
C VAL A 170 12.02 -5.93 14.19
N VAL A 171 13.18 -5.93 13.53
CA VAL A 171 14.40 -6.57 14.07
C VAL A 171 15.22 -5.56 14.86
N HIS A 172 15.40 -4.35 14.32
CA HIS A 172 16.10 -3.25 14.98
C HIS A 172 15.19 -2.06 15.24
N GLU A 173 15.28 -1.42 16.42
CA GLU A 173 14.42 -0.29 16.79
C GLU A 173 14.44 0.86 15.77
N VAL A 174 15.60 1.10 15.14
CA VAL A 174 15.76 2.13 14.10
C VAL A 174 14.85 1.92 12.88
N GLU A 175 14.49 0.66 12.58
CA GLU A 175 13.57 0.35 11.48
C GLU A 175 12.20 1.00 11.67
N ARG A 176 11.75 1.21 12.91
CA ARG A 176 10.45 1.86 13.19
C ARG A 176 10.42 3.26 12.61
N SER A 177 11.49 4.02 12.77
CA SER A 177 11.64 5.36 12.22
C SER A 177 11.74 5.34 10.69
N LEU A 178 12.39 4.33 10.11
CA LEU A 178 12.47 4.15 8.65
C LEU A 178 11.10 3.79 8.05
N TYR A 179 10.34 2.89 8.68
CA TYR A 179 8.97 2.59 8.27
C TYR A 179 8.09 3.85 8.37
N ALA A 180 8.17 4.59 9.47
CA ALA A 180 7.44 5.86 9.61
C ALA A 180 7.82 6.84 8.49
N MET A 181 9.12 6.99 8.20
CA MET A 181 9.61 7.83 7.11
C MET A 181 9.01 7.43 5.77
N CYS A 182 9.08 6.16 5.38
CA CYS A 182 8.51 5.69 4.12
C CYS A 182 7.00 5.90 4.05
N GLY A 183 6.27 5.58 5.12
CA GLY A 183 4.82 5.77 5.19
C GLY A 183 4.39 7.24 5.07
N PHE A 184 5.04 8.14 5.80
CA PHE A 184 4.78 9.57 5.70
C PHE A 184 5.20 10.14 4.34
N PHE A 185 6.35 9.73 3.80
CA PHE A 185 6.81 10.18 2.49
C PHE A 185 5.78 9.88 1.39
N ILE A 186 5.25 8.65 1.36
CA ILE A 186 4.23 8.24 0.39
C ILE A 186 2.95 9.09 0.57
N VAL A 187 2.37 9.11 1.78
CA VAL A 187 1.11 9.84 2.05
C VAL A 187 1.23 11.33 1.75
N MET A 188 2.32 11.98 2.16
CA MET A 188 2.52 13.41 1.89
C MET A 188 2.76 13.69 0.41
N SER A 189 3.43 12.80 -0.31
CA SER A 189 3.58 12.90 -1.77
C SER A 189 2.23 12.82 -2.48
N ASP A 190 1.38 11.88 -2.05
CA ASP A 190 0.04 11.66 -2.60
C ASP A 190 -0.88 12.84 -2.29
N ILE A 191 -0.85 13.36 -1.07
CA ILE A 191 -1.58 14.58 -0.66
C ILE A 191 -1.14 15.76 -1.53
N ALA A 192 0.17 15.99 -1.68
CA ALA A 192 0.69 17.10 -2.47
C ALA A 192 0.32 16.97 -3.96
N PHE A 193 0.35 15.76 -4.51
CA PHE A 193 -0.09 15.45 -5.86
C PHE A 193 -1.60 15.73 -6.04
N ALA A 194 -2.43 15.15 -5.19
CA ALA A 194 -3.89 15.29 -5.24
C ALA A 194 -4.32 16.75 -5.06
N TYR A 195 -3.73 17.45 -4.09
CA TYR A 195 -4.01 18.86 -3.84
C TYR A 195 -3.65 19.73 -5.04
N ARG A 196 -2.48 19.53 -5.67
CA ARG A 196 -2.09 20.28 -6.88
C ARG A 196 -3.07 20.07 -8.02
N LEU A 197 -3.48 18.83 -8.28
CA LEU A 197 -4.46 18.53 -9.33
C LEU A 197 -5.84 19.11 -9.03
N TRP A 198 -6.25 19.14 -7.76
CA TRP A 198 -7.52 19.73 -7.36
C TRP A 198 -7.49 21.27 -7.44
N ALA A 199 -6.44 21.90 -6.93
CA ALA A 199 -6.38 23.35 -6.74
C ALA A 199 -5.87 24.13 -7.97
N SER A 200 -4.94 23.58 -8.75
CA SER A 200 -4.23 24.33 -9.80
C SER A 200 -4.66 23.92 -11.22
N PRO A 201 -5.26 24.83 -12.02
CA PRO A 201 -5.50 24.60 -13.44
C PRO A 201 -4.22 24.33 -14.24
N ALA A 202 -3.12 24.99 -13.88
CA ALA A 202 -1.83 24.82 -14.57
C ALA A 202 -1.27 23.41 -14.38
N GLU A 203 -1.37 22.86 -13.15
CA GLU A 203 -0.94 21.49 -12.85
C GLU A 203 -1.81 20.45 -13.58
N ARG A 204 -3.11 20.71 -13.73
CA ARG A 204 -4.00 19.85 -14.53
C ARG A 204 -3.64 19.87 -16.01
N ALA A 205 -3.29 21.04 -16.55
CA ALA A 205 -2.85 21.16 -17.93
C ALA A 205 -1.53 20.40 -18.15
N ALA A 206 -0.56 20.56 -17.24
CA ALA A 206 0.70 19.82 -17.27
C ALA A 206 0.48 18.29 -17.16
N TYR A 207 -0.40 17.86 -16.25
CA TYR A 207 -0.76 16.45 -16.08
C TYR A 207 -1.44 15.86 -17.31
N GLY A 208 -2.32 16.61 -17.98
CA GLY A 208 -2.95 16.18 -19.24
C GLY A 208 -1.99 16.10 -20.43
N ALA A 209 -0.92 16.91 -20.40
CA ALA A 209 0.14 16.92 -21.39
C ALA A 209 1.26 15.89 -21.13
N ALA A 210 1.27 15.25 -19.96
CA ALA A 210 2.27 14.23 -19.61
C ALA A 210 2.24 13.02 -20.57
N LYS A 211 3.39 12.33 -20.69
CA LYS A 211 3.57 11.14 -21.57
C LYS A 211 3.16 11.38 -23.04
N GLY A 212 3.54 12.53 -23.60
CA GLY A 212 3.24 12.88 -24.99
C GLY A 212 1.84 13.43 -25.24
N GLY A 213 1.06 13.69 -24.17
CA GLY A 213 -0.30 14.23 -24.24
C GLY A 213 -1.37 13.17 -24.53
N GLY A 214 -2.65 13.52 -24.33
CA GLY A 214 -3.79 12.63 -24.64
C GLY A 214 -4.48 12.00 -23.44
N HIS A 215 -4.28 12.52 -22.22
CA HIS A 215 -4.99 12.08 -21.01
C HIS A 215 -4.78 10.59 -20.66
N TRP A 216 -3.55 10.09 -20.83
CA TRP A 216 -3.16 8.70 -20.52
C TRP A 216 -2.88 8.45 -19.03
N MET A 217 -2.80 9.50 -18.22
CA MET A 217 -2.56 9.39 -16.79
C MET A 217 -3.78 8.86 -16.03
N ASP A 218 -3.56 8.14 -14.93
CA ASP A 218 -4.60 7.33 -14.27
C ASP A 218 -5.83 8.14 -13.84
N PHE A 219 -5.64 9.31 -13.23
CA PHE A 219 -6.77 10.14 -12.80
C PHE A 219 -7.53 10.73 -13.98
N SER A 220 -6.87 10.98 -15.11
CA SER A 220 -7.55 11.43 -16.33
C SER A 220 -8.39 10.30 -16.93
N GLN A 221 -7.87 9.06 -16.91
CA GLN A 221 -8.62 7.90 -17.37
C GLN A 221 -9.79 7.56 -16.44
N LEU A 222 -9.58 7.62 -15.12
CA LEU A 222 -10.63 7.44 -14.12
C LEU A 222 -11.74 8.48 -14.25
N ALA A 223 -11.39 9.76 -14.35
CA ALA A 223 -12.34 10.85 -14.55
C ALA A 223 -13.25 10.57 -15.75
N ARG A 224 -12.66 10.15 -16.88
CA ARG A 224 -13.38 9.79 -18.10
C ARG A 224 -14.29 8.57 -17.91
N GLN A 225 -13.80 7.50 -17.28
CA GLN A 225 -14.58 6.28 -17.08
C GLN A 225 -15.76 6.46 -16.12
N LEU A 226 -15.59 7.32 -15.12
CA LEU A 226 -16.62 7.61 -14.11
C LEU A 226 -17.54 8.78 -14.49
N GLY A 227 -17.26 9.48 -15.58
CA GLY A 227 -18.00 10.69 -15.96
C GLY A 227 -17.81 11.85 -14.97
N LEU A 228 -16.66 11.89 -14.29
CA LEU A 228 -16.31 12.91 -13.31
C LEU A 228 -15.28 13.89 -13.89
N SER A 229 -15.16 15.06 -13.26
CA SER A 229 -14.06 15.97 -13.55
C SER A 229 -12.75 15.48 -12.90
N LEU A 230 -11.60 15.77 -13.51
CA LEU A 230 -10.29 15.48 -12.92
C LEU A 230 -10.12 16.07 -11.50
N PRO A 231 -10.51 17.34 -11.22
CA PRO A 231 -10.51 17.87 -9.85
C PRO A 231 -11.34 17.05 -8.85
N THR A 232 -12.49 16.51 -9.28
CA THR A 232 -13.35 15.68 -8.41
C THR A 232 -12.65 14.39 -8.04
N VAL A 233 -12.03 13.70 -9.01
CA VAL A 233 -11.25 12.47 -8.74
C VAL A 233 -10.09 12.77 -7.79
N ALA A 234 -9.36 13.85 -8.03
CA ALA A 234 -8.25 14.26 -7.16
C ALA A 234 -8.72 14.58 -5.73
N LEU A 235 -9.86 15.27 -5.56
CA LEU A 235 -10.44 15.56 -4.25
C LEU A 235 -10.87 14.28 -3.51
N LEU A 236 -11.53 13.35 -4.20
CA LEU A 236 -11.92 12.07 -3.60
C LEU A 236 -10.68 11.28 -3.15
N PHE A 237 -9.62 11.25 -3.98
CA PHE A 237 -8.37 10.61 -3.59
C PHE A 237 -7.68 11.32 -2.42
N LEU A 238 -7.71 12.65 -2.36
CA LEU A 238 -7.19 13.42 -1.23
C LEU A 238 -7.86 13.00 0.10
N LEU A 239 -9.16 12.70 0.08
CA LEU A 239 -9.85 12.13 1.25
C LEU A 239 -9.36 10.72 1.58
N CYS A 240 -9.11 9.88 0.56
CA CYS A 240 -8.54 8.54 0.75
C CYS A 240 -7.14 8.58 1.40
N CYS A 241 -6.34 9.63 1.21
CA CYS A 241 -5.03 9.78 1.85
C CYS A 241 -5.09 9.83 3.39
N LEU A 242 -6.26 10.01 4.00
CA LEU A 242 -6.45 9.90 5.46
C LEU A 242 -6.50 8.44 5.94
N ALA A 243 -6.86 7.51 5.05
CA ALA A 243 -7.08 6.11 5.40
C ALA A 243 -5.82 5.40 5.95
N PRO A 244 -4.60 5.58 5.39
CA PRO A 244 -3.40 4.94 5.92
C PRO A 244 -3.18 5.19 7.41
N GLY A 245 -3.21 6.45 7.85
CA GLY A 245 -3.05 6.80 9.27
C GLY A 245 -4.16 6.21 10.14
N ALA A 246 -5.43 6.42 9.75
CA ALA A 246 -6.58 5.97 10.51
C ALA A 246 -6.62 4.43 10.66
N LEU A 247 -6.44 3.69 9.56
CA LEU A 247 -6.46 2.23 9.56
C LEU A 247 -5.30 1.65 10.33
N SER A 248 -4.12 2.26 10.28
CA SER A 248 -2.96 1.78 11.04
C SER A 248 -3.13 1.98 12.55
N VAL A 249 -3.79 3.06 12.98
CA VAL A 249 -4.17 3.27 14.39
C VAL A 249 -5.20 2.22 14.83
N VAL A 250 -6.25 2.02 14.03
CA VAL A 250 -7.28 1.00 14.31
C VAL A 250 -6.67 -0.40 14.38
N ALA A 251 -5.79 -0.75 13.45
CA ALA A 251 -5.08 -2.03 13.43
C ALA A 251 -4.20 -2.20 14.67
N HIS A 252 -3.45 -1.17 15.07
CA HIS A 252 -2.63 -1.19 16.28
C HIS A 252 -3.46 -1.53 17.52
N HIS A 253 -4.60 -0.88 17.72
CA HIS A 253 -5.48 -1.14 18.86
C HIS A 253 -6.28 -2.44 18.74
N GLY A 254 -6.61 -2.88 17.52
CA GLY A 254 -7.41 -4.07 17.26
C GLY A 254 -6.62 -5.38 17.43
N PHE A 255 -5.39 -5.43 16.92
CA PHE A 255 -4.52 -6.61 17.03
C PHE A 255 -3.79 -6.70 18.36
N GLY A 256 -3.53 -5.57 19.04
CA GLY A 256 -2.91 -5.53 20.36
C GLY A 256 -3.73 -6.14 21.50
N ARG A 257 -4.98 -6.54 21.25
CA ARG A 257 -5.88 -7.13 22.27
C ARG A 257 -5.83 -8.67 22.34
N ARG A 258 -5.09 -9.36 21.46
CA ARG A 258 -5.17 -10.82 21.29
C ARG A 258 -3.87 -11.59 21.50
N VAL A 259 -2.88 -11.00 22.15
CA VAL A 259 -1.65 -11.68 22.59
C VAL A 259 -1.56 -11.49 24.09
#